data_AF-A0A0D9SEW5-F1
#
_entry.id   AF-A0A0D9SEW5-F1
#
_cell.length_a   1.000
_cell.length_b   1.000
_cell.length_c   1.000
_cell.angle_alpha   90.00
_cell.angle_beta   90.00
_cell.angle_gamma   90.00
#
_symmetry.space_group_name_H-M   'P 1'
#
loop_
_entity.id
_entity.type
_entity.pdbx_description
1 polymer ?
#
loop_
_entity_poly.entity_id
_entity_poly.type
_entity_poly.pdbx_seq_one_letter_code
_entity_poly.pdbx_strand_id
1 'polypeptide(L)'
;MSISSDEVNFLVYRYLQESGFSHSAFTFGIESHISQSNINGALVPPAALISIIQKGLQYVEAEVSINEDGTLFDGRPIESLSLIDAVMPDVVQTRQQAYRDKLAQ
;
A
#
# COMPACT_ATOMS: atom_id res chain seq x y z
N MET A 1 -12.70 1.27 -8.83
CA MET A 1 -11.74 0.16 -8.96
C MET A 1 -12.10 -0.86 -7.90
N SER A 2 -12.23 -2.14 -8.25
CA SER A 2 -12.50 -3.22 -7.28
C SER A 2 -11.33 -4.19 -7.30
N ILE A 3 -10.86 -4.58 -6.12
CA ILE A 3 -9.85 -5.61 -5.90
C ILE A 3 -10.55 -6.91 -5.52
N SER A 4 -10.09 -8.04 -6.06
CA SER A 4 -10.59 -9.37 -5.72
C SER A 4 -9.70 -10.08 -4.70
N SER A 5 -10.26 -11.03 -3.96
CA SER A 5 -9.49 -11.86 -3.02
C SER A 5 -8.39 -12.65 -3.72
N ASP A 6 -8.64 -13.14 -4.94
CA ASP A 6 -7.65 -13.91 -5.71
C ASP A 6 -6.42 -13.06 -6.06
N GLU A 7 -6.62 -11.79 -6.44
CA GLU A 7 -5.52 -10.87 -6.73
C GLU A 7 -4.67 -10.60 -5.49
N VAL A 8 -5.31 -10.34 -4.34
CA VAL A 8 -4.59 -10.14 -3.08
C VAL A 8 -3.84 -11.40 -2.68
N ASN A 9 -4.50 -12.56 -2.71
CA ASN A 9 -3.91 -13.84 -2.36
C ASN A 9 -2.70 -14.14 -3.26
N PHE A 10 -2.81 -13.91 -4.57
CA PHE A 10 -1.71 -14.16 -5.49
C PHE A 10 -0.48 -13.29 -5.18
N LEU A 11 -0.70 -12.00 -4.89
CA LEU A 11 0.39 -11.10 -4.52
C LEU A 11 1.03 -11.48 -3.17
N VAL A 12 0.23 -11.89 -2.18
CA VAL A 12 0.73 -12.40 -0.90
C VAL A 12 1.53 -13.68 -1.09
N TYR A 13 1.00 -14.66 -1.83
CA TYR A 13 1.68 -15.91 -2.14
C TYR A 13 3.05 -15.65 -2.81
N ARG A 14 3.08 -14.78 -3.81
CA ARG A 14 4.32 -14.39 -4.50
C ARG A 14 5.32 -13.72 -3.57
N TYR A 15 4.88 -12.81 -2.72
CA TYR A 15 5.74 -12.19 -1.70
C TYR A 15 6.37 -13.22 -0.75
N LEU A 16 5.58 -14.21 -0.29
CA LEU A 16 6.08 -15.27 0.58
C LEU A 16 7.16 -16.10 -0.12
N GLN A 17 6.96 -16.45 -1.39
CA GLN A 17 7.95 -17.16 -2.19
C GLN A 17 9.24 -16.34 -2.39
N GLU A 18 9.09 -15.08 -2.82
CA GLU A 18 10.20 -14.17 -3.14
C GLU A 18 11.04 -13.83 -1.90
N SER A 19 10.42 -13.84 -0.71
CA SER A 19 11.10 -13.58 0.57
C SER A 19 11.69 -14.85 1.22
N GLY A 20 11.52 -16.04 0.61
CA GLY A 20 12.04 -17.30 1.13
C GLY A 20 11.22 -17.94 2.27
N PHE A 21 9.99 -17.46 2.53
CA PHE A 21 9.09 -18.02 3.54
C PHE A 21 8.43 -19.31 3.06
N SER A 22 9.24 -20.34 2.81
CA SER A 22 8.86 -21.56 2.10
C SER A 22 7.67 -22.30 2.75
N HIS A 23 7.68 -22.45 4.08
CA HIS A 23 6.58 -23.12 4.79
C HIS A 23 5.28 -22.31 4.73
N SER A 24 5.36 -20.99 4.91
CA SER A 24 4.20 -20.10 4.81
C SER A 24 3.63 -20.09 3.39
N ALA A 25 4.48 -20.00 2.37
CA ALA A 25 4.06 -20.06 0.98
C ALA A 25 3.37 -21.39 0.66
N PHE A 26 3.91 -22.52 1.16
CA PHE A 26 3.29 -23.83 0.98
C PHE A 26 1.90 -23.89 1.62
N THR A 27 1.78 -23.59 2.91
CA THR A 27 0.49 -23.63 3.62
C THR A 27 -0.51 -22.66 3.00
N PHE A 28 -0.09 -21.42 2.76
CA PHE A 28 -0.95 -20.39 2.16
C PHE A 28 -1.40 -20.76 0.75
N GLY A 29 -0.53 -21.36 -0.07
CA GLY A 29 -0.88 -21.79 -1.43
C GLY A 29 -2.01 -22.82 -1.44
N ILE A 30 -2.06 -23.71 -0.43
CA ILE A 30 -3.15 -24.67 -0.26
C ILE A 30 -4.40 -24.00 0.30
N GLU A 31 -4.29 -23.25 1.41
CA GLU A 31 -5.44 -22.61 2.07
C GLU A 31 -6.16 -21.61 1.17
N SER A 32 -5.41 -20.83 0.39
CA SER A 32 -5.94 -19.84 -0.56
C SER A 32 -6.40 -20.43 -1.89
N HIS A 33 -6.22 -21.74 -2.12
CA HIS A 33 -6.53 -22.40 -3.39
C HIS A 33 -5.86 -21.73 -4.60
N ILE A 34 -4.60 -21.30 -4.46
CA ILE A 34 -3.95 -20.43 -5.44
C ILE A 34 -3.84 -21.05 -6.85
N SER A 35 -3.81 -22.38 -6.94
CA SER A 35 -3.81 -23.12 -8.21
C SER A 35 -5.12 -23.03 -8.99
N GLN A 36 -6.22 -22.63 -8.34
CA GLN A 36 -7.52 -22.41 -8.97
C GLN A 36 -7.73 -20.95 -9.40
N SER A 37 -6.79 -20.06 -9.05
CA SER A 37 -6.81 -18.67 -9.50
C SER A 37 -6.61 -18.58 -11.02
N ASN A 38 -7.35 -17.66 -11.66
CA ASN A 38 -7.20 -17.35 -13.09
C ASN A 38 -6.02 -16.41 -13.41
N ILE A 39 -5.09 -16.21 -12.47
CA ILE A 39 -3.99 -15.27 -12.60
C ILE A 39 -2.78 -15.93 -13.27
N ASN A 40 -2.32 -15.35 -14.39
CA ASN A 40 -1.09 -15.78 -15.04
C ASN A 40 0.13 -15.22 -14.31
N GLY A 41 0.80 -16.06 -13.52
CA GLY A 41 1.98 -15.68 -12.75
C GLY A 41 3.17 -15.14 -13.55
N ALA A 42 3.28 -15.48 -14.84
CA ALA A 42 4.35 -14.97 -15.71
C ALA A 42 4.20 -13.47 -16.01
N LEU A 43 2.99 -12.92 -15.90
CA LEU A 43 2.73 -11.49 -16.10
C LEU A 43 2.93 -10.66 -14.83
N VAL A 44 3.02 -11.31 -13.67
CA VAL A 44 3.18 -10.63 -12.37
C VAL A 44 4.68 -10.47 -12.08
N PRO A 45 5.22 -9.24 -12.07
CA PRO A 45 6.64 -9.01 -11.86
C PRO A 45 7.06 -9.35 -10.42
N PRO A 46 8.36 -9.55 -10.16
CA PRO A 46 8.88 -9.67 -8.80
C PRO A 46 8.57 -8.43 -7.96
N ALA A 47 8.42 -8.59 -6.65
CA ALA A 47 8.12 -7.54 -5.69
C ALA A 47 6.84 -6.75 -6.00
N ALA A 48 5.89 -7.33 -6.73
CA ALA A 48 4.64 -6.66 -7.12
C ALA A 48 3.82 -6.19 -5.90
N LEU A 49 3.70 -7.03 -4.86
CA LEU A 49 3.00 -6.67 -3.63
C LEU A 49 3.63 -5.44 -2.96
N ILE A 50 4.96 -5.47 -2.76
CA ILE A 50 5.71 -4.38 -2.15
C ILE A 50 5.57 -3.10 -2.99
N SER A 51 5.66 -3.21 -4.31
CA SER A 51 5.53 -2.08 -5.24
C SER A 51 4.16 -1.40 -5.14
N ILE A 52 3.08 -2.18 -5.04
CA ILE A 52 1.73 -1.63 -4.88
C ILE A 52 1.56 -1.01 -3.50
N ILE A 53 2.08 -1.64 -2.44
CA ILE A 53 2.06 -1.06 -1.09
C ILE A 53 2.80 0.27 -1.04
N GLN A 54 3.98 0.38 -1.67
CA GLN A 54 4.73 1.63 -1.77
C GLN A 54 3.95 2.72 -2.51
N LYS A 55 3.27 2.36 -3.60
CA LYS A 55 2.38 3.30 -4.33
C LYS A 55 1.18 3.70 -3.49
N GLY A 56 0.62 2.78 -2.71
CA GLY A 56 -0.46 3.06 -1.76
C GLY A 56 -0.02 4.07 -0.69
N LEU A 57 1.19 3.90 -0.14
CA LEU A 57 1.78 4.84 0.81
C LEU A 57 1.93 6.25 0.20
N GLN A 58 2.50 6.33 -1.00
CA GLN A 58 2.64 7.60 -1.73
C GLN A 58 1.28 8.24 -2.03
N TYR A 59 0.26 7.42 -2.28
CA TYR A 59 -1.09 7.89 -2.51
C TYR A 59 -1.69 8.50 -1.22
N VAL A 60 -1.50 7.88 -0.06
CA VAL A 60 -1.91 8.46 1.23
C VAL A 60 -1.16 9.77 1.51
N GLU A 61 0.15 9.82 1.25
CA GLU A 61 0.94 11.05 1.37
C GLU A 61 0.40 12.16 0.46
N ALA A 62 0.03 11.81 -0.78
CA ALA A 62 -0.57 12.75 -1.72
C ALA A 62 -1.91 13.29 -1.21
N GLU A 63 -2.80 12.43 -0.69
CA GLU A 63 -4.09 12.84 -0.12
C GLU A 63 -3.92 13.81 1.07
N VAL A 64 -2.91 13.60 1.91
CA VAL A 64 -2.58 14.51 3.01
C VAL A 64 -2.03 15.85 2.50
N SER A 65 -1.44 15.86 1.30
CA SER A 65 -0.74 17.02 0.73
C SER A 65 -1.58 17.93 -0.18
N ILE A 66 -2.82 17.57 -0.44
CA ILE A 66 -3.73 18.30 -1.32
C ILE A 66 -4.73 19.09 -0.48
N ASN A 67 -4.96 20.35 -0.84
CA ASN A 67 -5.99 21.19 -0.25
C ASN A 67 -7.41 20.77 -0.67
N GLU A 68 -8.42 21.24 0.07
CA GLU A 68 -9.84 21.06 -0.30
C GLU A 68 -10.17 21.66 -1.69
N ASP A 69 -9.37 22.63 -2.16
CA ASP A 69 -9.50 23.26 -3.48
C ASP A 69 -8.70 22.57 -4.60
N GLY A 70 -8.00 21.47 -4.29
CA GLY A 70 -7.20 20.70 -5.24
C GLY A 70 -5.81 21.25 -5.54
N THR A 71 -5.39 22.33 -4.86
CA THR A 71 -4.01 22.84 -4.97
C THR A 71 -3.05 22.02 -4.11
N LEU A 72 -1.81 21.89 -4.57
CA LEU A 72 -0.74 21.33 -3.75
C LEU A 72 -0.29 22.36 -2.71
N PHE A 73 0.07 21.90 -1.52
CA PHE A 73 0.73 22.78 -0.56
C PHE A 73 2.09 23.24 -1.11
N ASP A 74 2.31 24.55 -1.24
CA ASP A 74 3.59 25.17 -1.62
C ASP A 74 4.68 25.08 -0.51
N GLY A 75 4.51 24.16 0.44
CA GLY A 75 5.35 23.98 1.62
C GLY A 75 6.41 22.90 1.49
N ARG A 76 7.35 22.90 2.43
CA ARG A 76 8.50 21.96 2.54
C ARG A 76 8.11 20.49 2.26
N PRO A 77 9.06 19.68 1.74
CA PRO A 77 8.81 18.27 1.45
C PRO A 77 8.19 17.56 2.66
N ILE A 78 7.15 16.77 2.36
CA ILE A 78 6.42 15.94 3.32
C ILE A 78 7.45 15.05 4.03
N GLU A 79 7.42 15.01 5.37
CA GLU A 79 8.16 13.97 6.08
C GLU A 79 7.55 12.63 5.69
N SER A 80 8.35 11.72 5.14
CA SER A 80 7.87 10.42 4.70
C SER A 80 7.04 9.74 5.79
N LEU A 81 5.84 9.31 5.44
CA LEU A 81 4.96 8.57 6.33
C LEU A 81 5.47 7.12 6.40
N SER A 82 5.49 6.51 7.60
CA SER A 82 5.79 5.07 7.67
C SER A 82 4.58 4.26 7.20
N LEU A 83 4.81 3.04 6.72
CA LEU A 83 3.72 2.15 6.32
C LEU A 83 2.76 1.84 7.48
N ILE A 84 3.27 1.81 8.71
CA ILE A 84 2.45 1.56 9.92
C ILE A 84 1.59 2.78 10.25
N ASP A 85 2.12 3.98 10.11
CA ASP A 85 1.34 5.20 10.31
C ASP A 85 0.25 5.34 9.24
N ALA A 86 0.54 4.91 8.00
CA ALA A 86 -0.39 4.99 6.87
C ALA A 86 -1.68 4.19 7.07
N VAL A 87 -1.62 3.13 7.89
CA VAL A 87 -2.78 2.28 8.18
C VAL A 87 -3.51 2.69 9.45
N MET A 88 -3.10 3.78 10.11
CA MET A 88 -3.73 4.33 11.31
C MET A 88 -4.48 5.63 10.98
N PRO A 89 -5.82 5.61 10.86
CA PRO A 89 -6.60 6.79 10.45
C PRO A 89 -6.36 8.02 11.34
N ASP A 90 -6.28 7.85 12.66
CA ASP A 90 -6.08 8.94 13.61
C ASP A 90 -4.70 9.62 13.43
N VAL A 91 -3.67 8.84 13.09
CA VAL A 91 -2.31 9.35 12.83
C VAL A 91 -2.30 10.16 11.53
N VAL A 92 -2.95 9.64 10.48
CA VAL A 92 -3.09 10.33 9.18
C VAL A 92 -3.85 11.65 9.36
N GLN A 93 -4.96 11.66 10.10
CA GLN A 93 -5.73 12.87 10.39
C GLN A 93 -4.94 13.89 11.22
N THR A 94 -4.22 13.44 12.24
CA THR A 94 -3.38 14.33 13.07
C THR A 94 -2.28 14.98 12.24
N ARG A 95 -1.64 14.22 11.34
CA ARG A 95 -0.68 14.74 10.36
C ARG A 95 -1.33 15.79 9.47
N GLN A 96 -2.49 15.48 8.88
CA GLN A 96 -3.21 16.41 8.01
C GLN A 96 -3.55 17.72 8.73
N GLN A 97 -4.04 17.67 9.97
CA GLN A 97 -4.33 18.87 10.76
C GLN A 97 -3.07 19.67 11.06
N ALA A 98 -1.98 19.02 11.48
CA ALA A 98 -0.71 19.68 11.74
C ALA A 98 -0.15 20.39 10.49
N TYR A 99 -0.40 19.85 9.29
CA TYR A 99 -0.06 20.53 8.03
C TYR A 99 -0.93 21.77 7.78
N ARG A 100 -2.26 21.67 7.98
CA ARG A 100 -3.17 22.81 7.87
C ARG A 100 -2.78 23.95 8.82
N ASP A 101 -2.47 23.61 10.08
CA ASP A 101 -2.13 24.59 11.11
C ASP A 101 -0.80 25.31 10.81
N LYS A 102 0.20 24.60 10.27
CA LYS A 102 1.51 25.17 9.88
C LYS A 102 1.42 26.20 8.74
N LEU A 103 0.35 26.18 7.95
CA LEU A 103 0.14 27.10 6.83
C LEU A 103 -0.74 28.30 7.18
N ALA A 104 -1.52 28.17 8.25
CA ALA A 104 -2.31 29.27 8.80
C ALA A 104 -1.47 30.26 9.63
N GLN A 105 -0.22 29.90 9.95
CA GLN A 105 0.79 30.75 10.62
C GLN A 105 1.75 31.36 9.60
#